data_AF-A0A1V5ZWS4-F1
#
_entry.id   AF-A0A1V5ZWS4-F1
#
_cell.length_a   1.000
_cell.length_b   1.000
_cell.length_c   1.000
_cell.angle_alpha   90.00
_cell.angle_beta   90.00
_cell.angle_gamma   90.00
#
_symmetry.space_group_name_H-M   'P 1'
#
loop_
_entity.id
_entity.type
_entity.pdbx_description
1 polymer ?
#
loop_
_entity_poly.entity_id
_entity_poly.type
_entity_poly.pdbx_seq_one_letter_code
_entity_poly.pdbx_strand_id
1 'polypeptide(L)' 'MPAKKENKNLGSSLKKLEEIVNWFEEQKEVDVEDGLEKVKQGVELIKYCRSRLAEVKNEFEEVKKELDKENIK' A
#
# COMPACT_ATOMS: atom_id res chain seq x y z
N MET A 1 -11.01 18.07 18.31
CA MET A 1 -10.63 17.50 17.00
C MET A 1 -10.24 16.05 17.22
N PRO A 2 -10.94 15.05 16.68
CA PRO A 2 -10.69 13.66 17.06
C PRO A 2 -9.45 13.11 16.34
N ALA A 3 -8.63 12.44 17.14
CA ALA A 3 -7.35 11.83 16.82
C ALA A 3 -7.34 11.09 15.47
N LYS A 4 -6.38 11.50 14.63
CA LYS A 4 -5.96 10.86 13.38
C LYS A 4 -5.48 9.45 13.73
N LYS A 5 -6.36 8.46 13.69
CA LYS A 5 -5.95 7.05 13.65
C LYS A 5 -5.10 6.92 12.40
N GLU A 6 -3.79 6.74 12.58
CA GLU A 6 -2.87 6.27 11.54
C GLU A 6 -3.25 4.84 11.17
N ASN A 7 -4.43 4.70 10.58
CA ASN A 7 -4.85 3.50 9.92
C ASN A 7 -3.91 3.42 8.72
N LYS A 8 -3.05 2.40 8.68
CA LYS A 8 -2.15 2.11 7.55
C LYS A 8 -3.02 1.95 6.29
N ASN A 9 -3.45 3.04 5.67
CA ASN A 9 -4.28 2.96 4.47
C ASN A 9 -3.36 2.87 3.26
N LEU A 10 -3.87 2.27 2.18
CA LEU A 10 -3.11 2.08 0.94
C LEU A 10 -2.48 3.40 0.47
N GLY A 11 -3.21 4.51 0.58
CA GLY A 11 -2.72 5.84 0.19
C GLY A 11 -1.52 6.34 1.01
N SER A 12 -1.46 6.03 2.31
CA SER A 12 -0.31 6.36 3.17
C SER A 12 0.92 5.54 2.79
N SER A 13 0.71 4.26 2.47
CA SER A 13 1.79 3.37 2.05
C SER A 13 2.35 3.76 0.68
N LEU A 14 1.49 4.20 -0.25
CA LEU A 14 1.91 4.73 -1.55
C LEU A 14 2.70 6.03 -1.40
N LYS A 15 2.23 6.97 -0.56
CA LYS A 15 2.98 8.21 -0.26
C LYS A 15 4.37 7.93 0.32
N LYS A 16 4.48 6.99 1.26
CA LYS A 16 5.79 6.59 1.80
C LYS A 16 6.68 5.97 0.73
N LEU A 17 6.11 5.27 -0.24
CA LEU A 17 6.88 4.75 -1.38
C LEU A 17 7.41 5.88 -2.26
N GLU A 18 6.58 6.88 -2.56
CA GLU A 18 6.99 8.09 -3.29
C GLU A 18 8.08 8.86 -2.53
N GLU A 19 7.97 9.01 -1.21
CA GLU A 19 9.00 9.64 -0.37
C GLU A 19 10.34 8.90 -0.46
N ILE A 20 10.32 7.56 -0.47
CA ILE A 20 11.53 6.75 -0.66
C ILE A 20 12.14 6.99 -2.04
N VAL A 21 11.31 7.02 -3.10
CA VAL A 21 11.78 7.27 -4.48
C VAL A 21 12.37 8.67 -4.60
N ASN A 22 11.68 9.69 -4.09
CA ASN A 22 12.17 11.07 -4.10
C ASN A 22 13.48 11.19 -3.33
N TRP A 23 13.59 10.54 -2.16
CA TRP A 23 14.84 10.52 -1.39
C TRP A 23 16.01 9.98 -2.23
N PHE A 24 15.78 8.90 -2.99
CA PHE A 24 16.78 8.34 -3.90
C PHE A 24 17.17 9.30 -5.03
N GLU A 25 16.20 10.02 -5.60
CA GLU A 25 16.45 10.97 -6.69
C GLU A 25 17.15 12.26 -6.21
N GLU A 26 16.91 12.67 -4.97
CA GLU A 26 17.55 13.85 -4.36
C GLU A 26 19.00 13.59 -3.93
N GLN A 27 19.40 12.31 -3.73
CA GLN A 27 20.76 11.97 -3.36
C GLN A 27 21.71 12.04 -4.56
N LYS A 28 22.75 12.89 -4.46
CA LYS A 28 23.81 13.02 -5.48
C LYS A 28 24.81 11.87 -5.44
N GLU A 29 25.04 11.32 -4.24
CA GLU A 29 25.78 10.09 -3.99
C GLU A 29 24.99 9.31 -2.94
N VAL A 30 24.58 8.09 -3.29
CA VAL A 30 23.83 7.21 -2.40
C VAL A 30 24.81 6.29 -1.68
N ASP A 31 24.77 6.33 -0.35
CA ASP A 31 25.41 5.30 0.45
C ASP A 31 24.68 3.96 0.25
N VAL A 32 25.45 2.90 -0.01
CA VAL A 32 24.89 1.58 -0.35
C VAL A 32 24.13 0.97 0.83
N GLU A 33 24.56 1.22 2.08
CA GLU A 33 23.88 0.72 3.28
C GLU A 33 22.53 1.43 3.47
N ASP A 34 22.52 2.77 3.35
CA ASP A 34 21.28 3.56 3.43
C ASP A 34 20.30 3.20 2.30
N GLY A 35 20.82 3.05 1.08
CA GLY A 35 20.02 2.63 -0.07
C GLY A 35 19.41 1.25 0.14
N LEU A 36 20.16 0.29 0.68
CA LEU A 36 19.64 -1.05 0.96
C LEU A 36 18.51 -1.00 2.01
N GLU A 37 18.62 -0.16 3.03
CA GLU A 37 17.58 0.01 4.04
C GLU A 37 16.29 0.58 3.43
N LYS A 38 16.40 1.64 2.63
CA LYS A 38 15.26 2.27 1.95
C LYS A 38 14.57 1.32 0.97
N VAL A 39 15.33 0.52 0.24
CA VAL A 39 14.76 -0.53 -0.63
C VAL A 39 14.01 -1.58 0.19
N LYS A 40 14.55 -2.04 1.33
CA LYS A 40 13.84 -2.98 2.21
C LYS A 40 12.52 -2.39 2.72
N GLN A 41 12.52 -1.12 3.12
CA GLN A 41 11.30 -0.41 3.53
C GLN A 41 10.29 -0.33 2.37
N GLY A 42 10.74 -0.02 1.16
CA GLY A 42 9.89 -0.01 -0.03
C GLY A 42 9.28 -1.39 -0.34
N VAL A 43 10.07 -2.45 -0.23
CA VAL A 43 9.58 -3.84 -0.44
C VAL A 43 8.49 -4.21 0.56
N GLU A 44 8.65 -3.84 1.84
CA GLU A 44 7.64 -4.09 2.86
C GLU A 44 6.34 -3.33 2.58
N LEU A 45 6.45 -2.04 2.18
CA LEU A 45 5.31 -1.22 1.79
C LEU A 45 4.57 -1.80 0.57
N ILE A 46 5.29 -2.27 -0.44
CA ILE A 46 4.69 -2.91 -1.62
C ILE A 46 3.98 -4.21 -1.24
N LYS A 47 4.59 -5.03 -0.39
CA LYS A 47 3.95 -6.27 0.12
C LYS A 47 2.65 -5.96 0.84
N TYR A 48 2.66 -4.94 1.71
CA TYR A 48 1.47 -4.49 2.40
C TYR A 48 0.37 -4.03 1.41
N CYS A 49 0.74 -3.20 0.43
CA CYS A 49 -0.20 -2.73 -0.60
C CYS A 49 -0.82 -3.87 -1.40
N ARG A 50 -0.01 -4.86 -1.80
CA ARG A 50 -0.50 -6.06 -2.51
C ARG A 50 -1.46 -6.89 -1.66
N SER A 51 -1.15 -7.08 -0.37
CA SER A 51 -2.04 -7.78 0.55
C SER A 51 -3.39 -7.07 0.66
N ARG A 52 -3.37 -5.75 0.86
CA ARG A 52 -4.59 -4.94 0.94
C ARG A 52 -5.43 -4.99 -0.32
N LEU A 53 -4.79 -4.92 -1.49
CA LEU A 53 -5.50 -5.05 -2.77
C LEU A 53 -6.15 -6.43 -2.94
N ALA A 54 -5.50 -7.49 -2.46
CA ALA A 54 -6.07 -8.84 -2.49
C ALA A 54 -7.29 -8.96 -1.56
N GLU A 55 -7.22 -8.39 -0.35
CA GLU A 55 -8.37 -8.34 0.58
C GLU A 55 -9.56 -7.60 -0.06
N VAL A 56 -9.32 -6.39 -0.58
CA VAL A 56 -10.36 -5.59 -1.23
C VAL A 56 -10.96 -6.31 -2.45
N LYS A 57 -10.13 -7.03 -3.22
CA LYS A 57 -10.61 -7.83 -4.35
C LYS A 57 -11.54 -8.95 -3.90
N ASN A 58 -11.21 -9.63 -2.81
CA ASN A 58 -12.06 -10.69 -2.26
C ASN A 58 -13.39 -10.12 -1.77
N GLU A 59 -13.36 -9.01 -1.00
CA GLU A 59 -14.57 -8.33 -0.55
C GLU A 59 -15.47 -7.93 -1.74
N PHE A 60 -14.88 -7.41 -2.82
CA PHE A 60 -15.61 -7.06 -4.03
C PHE A 60 -16.24 -8.28 -4.72
N GLU A 61 -15.53 -9.40 -4.79
CA GLU A 61 -16.07 -10.66 -5.34
C GLU A 61 -17.22 -11.22 -4.49
N GLU A 62 -17.15 -11.10 -3.17
CA GLU A 62 -18.25 -11.51 -2.28
C GLU A 62 -19.50 -10.66 -2.49
N VAL A 63 -19.34 -9.33 -2.48
CA VAL A 63 -20.46 -8.41 -2.75
C VAL A 63 -21.08 -8.67 -4.13
N LYS A 64 -20.26 -8.92 -5.15
CA LYS A 64 -20.75 -9.29 -6.48
C LYS A 64 -21.58 -10.58 -6.46
N LYS A 65 -21.11 -11.62 -5.76
CA LYS A 65 -21.85 -12.88 -5.61
C LYS A 65 -23.17 -12.70 -4.87
N GLU A 66 -23.23 -11.82 -3.88
CA GLU A 66 -24.49 -11.48 -3.19
C GLU A 66 -25.48 -10.80 -4.14
N LEU A 67 -25.02 -9.81 -4.91
CA LEU A 67 -25.84 -9.12 -5.92
C LEU A 67 -26.36 -10.09 -7.00
N ASP A 68 -25.51 -10.99 -7.52
CA ASP A 68 -25.90 -11.99 -8.51
C ASP A 68 -26.92 -12.99 -7.92
N LYS A 69 -26.85 -13.32 -6.63
CA LYS A 69 -27.84 -14.20 -5.96
C LYS A 69 -29.18 -13.50 -5.74
N GLU A 70 -29.19 -12.20 -5.47
CA GLU A 70 -30.42 -11.42 -5.34
C GLU A 70 -31.16 -11.26 -6.68
N ASN A 71 -30.43 -11.16 -7.80
CA ASN A 71 -31.01 -11.08 -9.15
C ASN A 71 -31.57 -12.41 -9.69
N ILE A 72 -31.34 -13.54 -9.01
CA ILE A 72 -31.82 -14.88 -9.41
C ILE A 72 -33.08 -15.30 -8.60
N LYS A 73 -33.65 -14.42 -7.78
CA LYS A 73 -34.96 -14.61 -7.13
C LYS A 73 -36.07 -13.88 -7.86
#